data_AF-A0A256HS10-F1
#
_entry.id   AF-A0A256HS10-F1
#
_cell.length_a   1.000
_cell.length_b   1.000
_cell.length_c   1.000
_cell.angle_alpha   90.00
_cell.angle_beta   90.00
_cell.angle_gamma   90.00
#
_symmetry.space_group_name_H-M   'P 1'
#
loop_
_entity.id
_entity.type
_entity.pdbx_description
1 polymer ?
#
loop_
_entity_poly.entity_id
_entity_poly.type
_entity_poly.pdbx_seq_one_letter_code
_entity_poly.pdbx_strand_id
1 'polypeptide(L)'
;MATLDDIDLDFSKEDWQDLVDSIIILVAGAAGEEEYSSAYLFVREAEEQQSLIEDGHYASAVIRQSTFYERLLTVNVVDKLEEMNERELYGAEEGFIANLGHRNRIQLAHLLGVVDQRERDILLDMAGWRNTVAHEWWYVAERENKEELCDIATTVVNLLCESLEELFEEADDDSVLNALDEPELDE
;
A
#
# COMPACT_ATOMS: atom_id res chain seq x y z
N MET A 1 26.19 5.91 9.86
CA MET A 1 25.92 5.98 8.40
C MET A 1 25.61 4.56 8.01
N ALA A 2 24.34 4.17 8.16
CA ALA A 2 23.88 2.84 7.78
C ALA A 2 23.70 2.86 6.26
N THR A 3 24.32 1.91 5.58
CA THR A 3 24.20 1.71 4.14
C THR A 3 22.95 0.87 3.85
N LEU A 4 22.32 1.12 2.70
CA LEU A 4 21.16 0.36 2.20
C LEU A 4 21.43 -1.15 2.02
N ASP A 5 22.68 -1.59 2.17
CA ASP A 5 23.11 -3.01 2.10
C ASP A 5 22.87 -3.81 3.39
N ASP A 6 22.42 -3.19 4.49
CA ASP A 6 22.29 -3.85 5.80
C ASP A 6 20.84 -4.34 6.11
N ILE A 7 19.93 -4.29 5.15
CA ILE A 7 18.53 -4.71 5.36
C ILE A 7 18.23 -5.95 4.52
N ASP A 8 17.90 -7.04 5.21
CA ASP A 8 17.42 -8.29 4.64
C ASP A 8 16.00 -8.04 4.07
N LEU A 9 15.93 -7.57 2.82
CA LEU A 9 14.69 -7.25 2.10
C LEU A 9 14.05 -8.49 1.42
N ASP A 10 14.46 -9.69 1.81
CA ASP A 10 14.00 -10.92 1.19
C ASP A 10 12.81 -11.49 1.99
N PHE A 11 11.66 -10.79 1.92
CA PHE A 11 10.39 -11.34 2.39
C PHE A 11 10.13 -12.61 1.57
N SER A 12 10.29 -13.77 2.20
CA SER A 12 10.25 -15.03 1.45
C SER A 12 8.82 -15.31 1.01
N LYS A 13 8.66 -16.14 -0.03
CA LYS A 13 7.33 -16.57 -0.49
C LYS A 13 6.50 -17.21 0.63
N GLU A 14 7.15 -17.82 1.61
CA GLU A 14 6.51 -18.43 2.78
C GLU A 14 6.00 -17.35 3.74
N ASP A 15 6.80 -16.31 4.00
CA ASP A 15 6.39 -15.15 4.81
C ASP A 15 5.19 -14.41 4.19
N TRP A 16 5.16 -14.34 2.86
CA TRP A 16 4.04 -13.81 2.08
C TRP A 16 2.76 -14.62 2.23
N GLN A 17 2.87 -15.94 2.10
CA GLN A 17 1.72 -16.85 2.18
C GLN A 17 1.13 -16.81 3.59
N ASP A 18 1.99 -16.80 4.61
CA ASP A 18 1.60 -16.77 6.02
C ASP A 18 0.94 -15.45 6.42
N LEU A 19 1.44 -14.31 5.91
CA LEU A 19 0.81 -13.01 6.11
C LEU A 19 -0.59 -12.98 5.49
N VAL A 20 -0.71 -13.35 4.21
CA VAL A 20 -2.00 -13.39 3.50
C VAL A 20 -2.99 -14.34 4.16
N ASP A 21 -2.56 -15.54 4.52
CA ASP A 21 -3.42 -16.54 5.17
C ASP A 21 -3.89 -16.04 6.54
N SER A 22 -3.01 -15.40 7.32
CA SER A 22 -3.37 -14.76 8.59
C SER A 22 -4.42 -13.67 8.40
N ILE A 23 -4.26 -12.85 7.35
CA ILE A 23 -5.21 -11.80 7.01
C ILE A 23 -6.57 -12.35 6.59
N ILE A 24 -6.60 -13.37 5.73
CA ILE A 24 -7.84 -14.02 5.30
C ILE A 24 -8.58 -14.64 6.49
N ILE A 25 -7.84 -15.25 7.43
CA ILE A 25 -8.40 -15.85 8.65
C ILE A 25 -9.00 -14.78 9.57
N LEU A 26 -8.31 -13.65 9.78
CA LEU A 26 -8.81 -12.54 10.60
C LEU A 26 -10.08 -11.93 9.97
N VAL A 27 -10.05 -11.70 8.66
CA VAL A 27 -11.19 -11.18 7.87
C VAL A 27 -12.39 -12.13 7.90
N ALA A 28 -12.15 -13.45 7.95
CA ALA A 28 -13.21 -14.45 8.04
C ALA A 28 -13.75 -14.65 9.46
N GLY A 29 -12.98 -14.30 10.50
CA GLY A 29 -13.31 -14.52 11.91
C GLY A 29 -14.15 -13.41 12.55
N ALA A 30 -14.04 -12.17 12.06
CA ALA A 30 -14.70 -11.00 12.64
C ALA A 30 -15.86 -10.52 11.75
N ALA A 31 -17.09 -10.75 12.20
CA ALA A 31 -18.29 -10.39 11.46
C ALA A 31 -18.65 -8.89 11.59
N GLY A 32 -18.33 -8.09 10.57
CA GLY A 32 -18.87 -6.75 10.29
C GLY A 32 -18.61 -6.36 8.82
N GLU A 33 -19.64 -6.05 8.02
CA GLU A 33 -19.57 -6.19 6.55
C GLU A 33 -18.89 -5.05 5.74
N GLU A 34 -18.60 -3.87 6.31
CA GLU A 34 -18.11 -2.70 5.54
C GLU A 34 -16.60 -2.43 5.65
N GLU A 35 -16.00 -2.53 6.84
CA GLU A 35 -14.59 -2.20 7.10
C GLU A 35 -13.62 -3.28 6.56
N TYR A 36 -14.11 -4.51 6.40
CA TYR A 36 -13.36 -5.65 5.85
C TYR A 36 -13.30 -5.64 4.32
N SER A 37 -14.13 -4.83 3.65
CA SER A 37 -14.12 -4.74 2.19
C SER A 37 -12.85 -4.05 1.68
N SER A 38 -12.36 -3.01 2.39
CA SER A 38 -11.13 -2.29 2.02
C SER A 38 -9.89 -3.13 2.31
N ALA A 39 -9.75 -3.73 3.50
CA ALA A 39 -8.61 -4.58 3.83
C ALA A 39 -8.47 -5.78 2.87
N TYR A 40 -9.58 -6.47 2.57
CA TYR A 40 -9.59 -7.56 1.58
C TYR A 40 -9.19 -7.08 0.17
N LEU A 41 -9.60 -5.88 -0.23
CA LEU A 41 -9.20 -5.30 -1.52
C LEU A 41 -7.71 -4.98 -1.56
N PHE A 42 -7.11 -4.53 -0.46
CA PHE A 42 -5.67 -4.25 -0.39
C PHE A 42 -4.85 -5.53 -0.45
N VAL A 43 -5.26 -6.56 0.29
CA VAL A 43 -4.60 -7.88 0.28
C VAL A 43 -4.61 -8.48 -1.11
N ARG A 44 -5.79 -8.53 -1.74
CA ARG A 44 -5.92 -9.06 -3.10
C ARG A 44 -5.09 -8.25 -4.10
N GLU A 45 -5.04 -6.93 -3.92
CA GLU A 45 -4.23 -6.07 -4.76
C GLU A 45 -2.72 -6.33 -4.59
N ALA A 46 -2.26 -6.55 -3.35
CA ALA A 46 -0.88 -6.94 -3.06
C ALA A 46 -0.54 -8.30 -3.68
N GLU A 47 -1.40 -9.31 -3.53
CA GLU A 47 -1.22 -10.64 -4.15
C GLU A 47 -1.14 -10.55 -5.68
N GLU A 48 -2.04 -9.78 -6.31
CA GLU A 48 -2.06 -9.62 -7.76
C GLU A 48 -0.81 -8.89 -8.28
N GLN A 49 -0.30 -7.92 -7.52
CA GLN A 49 0.96 -7.23 -7.85
C GLN A 49 2.17 -8.16 -7.65
N GLN A 50 2.19 -8.94 -6.58
CA GLN A 50 3.25 -9.91 -6.30
C GLN A 50 3.31 -10.98 -7.39
N SER A 51 2.17 -11.53 -7.81
CA SER A 51 2.11 -12.49 -8.92
C SER A 51 2.70 -11.92 -10.21
N LEU A 52 2.45 -10.64 -10.53
CA LEU A 52 3.05 -10.00 -11.70
C LEU A 52 4.58 -9.89 -11.57
N ILE A 53 5.10 -9.65 -10.37
CA ILE A 53 6.54 -9.57 -10.11
C ILE A 53 7.18 -10.96 -10.25
N GLU A 54 6.58 -11.99 -9.66
CA GLU A 54 7.04 -13.38 -9.76
C GLU A 54 7.10 -13.87 -11.21
N ASP A 55 6.12 -13.51 -12.03
CA ASP A 55 6.05 -13.85 -13.45
C ASP A 55 6.99 -12.99 -14.34
N GLY A 56 7.72 -12.03 -13.74
CA GLY A 56 8.63 -11.13 -14.45
C GLY A 56 7.95 -10.04 -15.26
N HIS A 57 6.68 -9.71 -14.95
CA HIS A 57 5.86 -8.69 -15.57
C HIS A 57 5.97 -7.32 -14.87
N TYR A 58 7.19 -6.87 -14.58
CA TYR A 58 7.48 -5.66 -13.78
C TYR A 58 6.86 -4.37 -14.32
N ALA A 59 6.84 -4.18 -15.65
CA ALA A 59 6.18 -3.02 -16.27
C ALA A 59 4.69 -2.96 -15.97
N SER A 60 4.02 -4.11 -16.01
CA SER A 60 2.60 -4.23 -15.65
C SER A 60 2.40 -3.99 -14.16
N ALA A 61 3.29 -4.54 -13.31
CA ALA A 61 3.28 -4.32 -11.87
C ALA A 61 3.37 -2.82 -11.53
N VAL A 62 4.36 -2.10 -12.06
CA VAL A 62 4.55 -0.66 -11.80
C VAL A 62 3.38 0.19 -12.28
N ILE A 63 2.78 -0.10 -13.45
CA ILE A 63 1.57 0.61 -13.90
C ILE A 63 0.42 0.40 -12.91
N ARG A 64 0.25 -0.84 -12.46
CA ARG A 64 -0.83 -1.22 -11.54
C ARG A 64 -0.64 -0.59 -10.16
N GLN A 65 0.55 -0.73 -9.59
CA GLN A 65 0.99 -0.06 -8.35
C GLN A 65 0.78 1.44 -8.41
N SER A 66 1.20 2.08 -9.51
CA SER A 66 1.00 3.51 -9.70
C SER A 66 -0.48 3.88 -9.70
N THR A 67 -1.34 3.07 -10.30
CA THR A 67 -2.79 3.35 -10.33
C THR A 67 -3.42 3.15 -8.95
N PHE A 68 -2.95 2.16 -8.20
CA PHE A 68 -3.39 1.89 -6.84
C PHE A 68 -3.01 3.04 -5.90
N TYR A 69 -1.73 3.41 -5.82
CA TYR A 69 -1.26 4.50 -4.96
C TYR A 69 -1.83 5.86 -5.35
N GLU A 70 -2.14 6.09 -6.64
CA GLU A 70 -2.87 7.29 -7.03
C GLU A 70 -4.21 7.42 -6.31
N ARG A 71 -4.96 6.32 -6.19
CA ARG A 71 -6.26 6.30 -5.51
C ARG A 71 -6.09 6.34 -4.01
N LEU A 72 -5.20 5.51 -3.46
CA LEU A 72 -4.94 5.44 -2.03
C LEU A 72 -4.54 6.81 -1.46
N LEU A 73 -3.55 7.46 -2.08
CA LEU A 73 -3.12 8.79 -1.64
C LEU A 73 -4.20 9.87 -1.82
N THR A 74 -5.14 9.68 -2.74
CA THR A 74 -6.26 10.64 -2.87
C THR A 74 -7.16 10.54 -1.64
N VAL A 75 -7.53 9.33 -1.24
CA VAL A 75 -8.36 9.07 -0.06
C VAL A 75 -7.65 9.58 1.18
N ASN A 76 -6.43 9.12 1.46
CA ASN A 76 -5.72 9.47 2.69
C ASN A 76 -5.44 10.98 2.80
N VAL A 77 -5.19 11.68 1.68
CA VAL A 77 -5.02 13.14 1.68
C VAL A 77 -6.33 13.87 1.94
N VAL A 78 -7.45 13.39 1.38
CA VAL A 78 -8.77 13.94 1.67
C VAL A 78 -9.06 13.79 3.15
N ASP A 79 -8.96 12.56 3.68
CA ASP A 79 -9.22 12.26 5.09
C ASP A 79 -8.36 13.13 6.02
N LYS A 80 -7.06 13.27 5.70
CA LYS A 80 -6.15 14.09 6.51
C LYS A 80 -6.52 15.57 6.49
N LEU A 81 -6.95 16.09 5.34
CA LEU A 81 -7.39 17.48 5.23
C LEU A 81 -8.74 17.71 5.93
N GLU A 82 -9.64 16.73 5.93
CA GLU A 82 -10.89 16.81 6.66
C GLU A 82 -10.66 16.82 8.17
N GLU A 83 -9.79 15.94 8.67
CA GLU A 83 -9.34 15.90 10.06
C GLU A 83 -8.75 17.25 10.48
N MET A 84 -7.82 17.80 9.71
CA MET A 84 -7.15 19.06 10.02
C MET A 84 -8.09 20.28 9.98
N ASN A 85 -9.15 20.24 9.17
CA ASN A 85 -10.10 21.35 9.02
C ASN A 85 -11.38 21.17 9.83
N GLU A 86 -11.52 20.05 10.55
CA GLU A 86 -12.73 19.67 11.31
C GLU A 86 -14.01 19.75 10.47
N ARG A 87 -13.91 19.45 9.17
CA ARG A 87 -15.04 19.46 8.23
C ARG A 87 -14.79 18.54 7.05
N GLU A 88 -15.89 18.04 6.47
CA GLU A 88 -15.86 17.35 5.19
C GLU A 88 -15.44 18.30 4.04
N LEU A 89 -14.67 17.77 3.10
CA LEU A 89 -14.37 18.37 1.81
C LEU A 89 -15.48 17.94 0.84
N TYR A 90 -15.93 18.86 -0.02
CA TYR A 90 -16.97 18.53 -0.98
C TYR A 90 -16.62 18.96 -2.39
N GLY A 91 -16.81 18.04 -3.34
CA GLY A 91 -16.95 18.35 -4.76
C GLY A 91 -15.69 18.92 -5.39
N ALA A 92 -15.55 20.25 -5.41
CA ALA A 92 -14.42 20.91 -6.05
C ALA A 92 -13.09 20.67 -5.32
N GLU A 93 -13.12 20.48 -4.00
CA GLU A 93 -11.93 20.27 -3.18
C GLU A 93 -11.37 18.85 -3.35
N GLU A 94 -12.22 17.83 -3.18
CA GLU A 94 -11.86 16.43 -3.47
C GLU A 94 -11.47 16.27 -4.95
N GLY A 95 -12.22 16.88 -5.85
CA GLY A 95 -11.94 16.88 -7.28
C GLY A 95 -10.60 17.52 -7.62
N PHE A 96 -10.18 18.55 -6.89
CA PHE A 96 -8.85 19.14 -7.06
C PHE A 96 -7.75 18.14 -6.71
N ILE A 97 -7.86 17.46 -5.56
CA ILE A 97 -6.89 16.46 -5.09
C ILE A 97 -6.80 15.27 -6.07
N ALA A 98 -7.96 14.76 -6.51
CA ALA A 98 -8.04 13.67 -7.48
C ALA A 98 -7.45 14.02 -8.86
N ASN A 99 -7.45 15.30 -9.23
CA ASN A 99 -6.88 15.78 -10.49
C ASN A 99 -5.42 16.24 -10.39
N LEU A 100 -4.81 16.21 -9.20
CA LEU A 100 -3.37 16.44 -9.08
C LEU A 100 -2.60 15.38 -9.85
N GLY A 101 -1.55 15.78 -10.57
CA GLY A 101 -0.62 14.81 -11.16
C GLY A 101 0.03 13.97 -10.07
N HIS A 102 0.30 12.70 -10.38
CA HIS A 102 0.78 11.70 -9.41
C HIS A 102 1.92 12.22 -8.50
N ARG A 103 2.98 12.78 -9.08
CA ARG A 103 4.11 13.33 -8.31
C ARG A 103 3.69 14.44 -7.33
N ASN A 104 2.78 15.32 -7.75
CA ASN A 104 2.29 16.39 -6.89
C ASN A 104 1.43 15.84 -5.74
N ARG A 105 0.68 14.77 -5.99
CA ARG A 105 -0.11 14.09 -4.96
C ARG A 105 0.79 13.43 -3.91
N ILE A 106 1.85 12.75 -4.33
CA ILE A 106 2.86 12.17 -3.42
C ILE A 106 3.51 13.27 -2.55
N GLN A 107 3.87 14.40 -3.16
CA GLN A 107 4.43 15.53 -2.42
C GLN A 107 3.44 16.12 -1.41
N LEU A 108 2.16 16.26 -1.80
CA LEU A 108 1.11 16.74 -0.90
C LEU A 108 0.90 15.78 0.28
N ALA A 109 0.81 14.47 0.01
CA ALA A 109 0.71 13.45 1.05
C ALA A 109 1.86 13.54 2.06
N HIS A 110 3.09 13.72 1.58
CA HIS A 110 4.24 13.91 2.46
C HIS A 110 4.15 15.21 3.29
N LEU A 111 3.75 16.32 2.67
CA LEU A 111 3.58 17.60 3.38
C LEU A 111 2.52 17.54 4.49
N LEU A 112 1.51 16.70 4.32
CA LEU A 112 0.44 16.48 5.29
C LEU A 112 0.79 15.40 6.34
N GLY A 113 1.96 14.75 6.20
CA GLY A 113 2.39 13.66 7.07
C GLY A 113 1.62 12.36 6.86
N VAL A 114 0.96 12.19 5.70
CA VAL A 114 0.29 10.93 5.30
C VAL A 114 1.30 9.87 4.90
N VAL A 115 2.42 10.29 4.32
CA VAL A 115 3.56 9.41 4.04
C VAL A 115 4.84 10.04 4.56
N ASP A 116 5.75 9.21 5.03
CA ASP A 116 7.04 9.63 5.52
C ASP A 116 8.01 10.00 4.38
N GLN A 117 9.27 10.28 4.73
CA GLN A 117 10.30 10.61 3.75
C GLN A 117 10.71 9.40 2.88
N ARG A 118 10.83 8.20 3.47
CA ARG A 118 11.22 6.96 2.79
C ARG A 118 10.16 6.58 1.75
N GLU A 119 8.90 6.54 2.18
CA GLU A 119 7.75 6.21 1.36
C GLU A 119 7.62 7.19 0.19
N ARG A 120 7.77 8.49 0.46
CA ARG A 120 7.73 9.51 -0.59
C ARG A 120 8.78 9.27 -1.67
N ASP A 121 10.02 8.95 -1.28
CA ASP A 121 11.11 8.76 -2.24
C ASP A 121 10.85 7.51 -3.11
N ILE A 122 10.43 6.40 -2.50
CA ILE A 122 10.02 5.17 -3.21
C ILE A 122 8.88 5.45 -4.20
N LEU A 123 7.83 6.15 -3.77
CA LEU A 123 6.67 6.45 -4.61
C LEU A 123 7.00 7.43 -5.74
N LEU A 124 7.92 8.38 -5.52
CA LEU A 124 8.38 9.29 -6.57
C LEU A 124 9.20 8.58 -7.65
N ASP A 125 9.98 7.58 -7.27
CA ASP A 125 10.73 6.73 -8.19
C ASP A 125 9.78 5.86 -9.01
N MET A 126 8.81 5.19 -8.36
CA MET A 126 7.73 4.46 -9.04
C MET A 126 6.98 5.36 -10.05
N ALA A 127 6.58 6.57 -9.65
CA ALA A 127 5.88 7.50 -10.54
C ALA A 127 6.76 7.95 -11.72
N GLY A 128 8.09 8.01 -11.54
CA GLY A 128 9.06 8.22 -12.61
C GLY A 128 9.03 7.06 -13.61
N TRP A 129 9.19 5.84 -13.10
CA TRP A 129 9.21 4.62 -13.92
C TRP A 129 7.89 4.37 -14.64
N ARG A 130 6.75 4.62 -14.02
CA ARG A 130 5.45 4.53 -14.71
C ARG A 130 5.41 5.42 -15.96
N ASN A 131 5.97 6.63 -15.91
CA ASN A 131 6.03 7.50 -17.08
C ASN A 131 6.99 6.95 -18.15
N THR A 132 8.15 6.42 -17.74
CA THR A 132 9.09 5.74 -18.64
C THR A 132 8.44 4.54 -19.32
N VAL A 133 7.77 3.67 -18.57
CA VAL A 133 7.05 2.51 -19.11
C VAL A 133 5.94 2.94 -20.08
N ALA A 134 5.18 3.98 -19.74
CA ALA A 134 4.06 4.44 -20.55
C ALA A 134 4.49 5.09 -21.89
N HIS A 135 5.66 5.73 -21.92
CA HIS A 135 6.10 6.54 -23.07
C HIS A 135 7.30 5.95 -23.84
N GLU A 136 8.11 5.13 -23.19
CA GLU A 136 9.41 4.64 -23.66
C GLU A 136 9.55 3.13 -23.44
N TRP A 137 8.50 2.36 -23.75
CA TRP A 137 8.44 0.90 -23.54
C TRP A 137 9.63 0.11 -24.13
N TRP A 138 10.28 0.62 -25.19
CA TRP A 138 11.47 0.01 -25.78
C TRP A 138 12.73 0.15 -24.90
N TYR A 139 12.82 1.22 -24.10
CA TYR A 139 13.92 1.47 -23.17
C TYR A 139 13.91 0.45 -22.03
N VAL A 140 12.72 0.08 -21.56
CA VAL A 140 12.49 -0.91 -20.51
C VAL A 140 12.90 -2.33 -20.91
N ALA A 141 13.01 -2.63 -22.21
CA ALA A 141 13.41 -3.95 -22.69
C ALA A 141 14.93 -4.24 -22.52
N GLU A 142 15.73 -3.22 -22.19
CA GLU A 142 17.15 -3.39 -21.88
C GLU A 142 17.33 -4.05 -20.50
N ARG A 143 18.32 -4.94 -20.37
CA ARG A 143 18.48 -5.78 -19.18
C ARG A 143 18.67 -4.97 -17.89
N GLU A 144 19.49 -3.92 -17.93
CA GLU A 144 19.76 -3.03 -16.79
C GLU A 144 18.48 -2.35 -16.31
N ASN A 145 17.70 -1.80 -17.25
CA ASN A 145 16.40 -1.18 -16.96
C ASN A 145 15.36 -2.20 -16.45
N LYS A 146 15.49 -3.49 -16.82
CA LYS A 146 14.62 -4.55 -16.32
C LYS A 146 14.93 -4.92 -14.87
N GLU A 147 16.21 -4.93 -14.49
CA GLU A 147 16.66 -5.16 -13.11
C GLU A 147 16.19 -4.00 -12.21
N GLU A 148 16.40 -2.74 -12.62
CA GLU A 148 15.90 -1.56 -11.87
C GLU A 148 14.37 -1.56 -11.71
N LEU A 149 13.65 -1.95 -12.76
CA LEU A 149 12.19 -2.02 -12.70
C LEU A 149 11.68 -3.15 -11.79
N CYS A 150 12.43 -4.25 -11.70
CA CYS A 150 12.15 -5.31 -10.73
C CYS A 150 12.31 -4.77 -9.31
N ASP A 151 13.44 -4.12 -9.01
CA ASP A 151 13.74 -3.60 -7.68
C ASP A 151 12.66 -2.61 -7.21
N ILE A 152 12.23 -1.72 -8.09
CA ILE A 152 11.16 -0.76 -7.77
C ILE A 152 9.81 -1.44 -7.60
N ALA A 153 9.45 -2.39 -8.46
CA ALA A 153 8.19 -3.11 -8.32
C ALA A 153 8.14 -3.88 -6.99
N THR A 154 9.24 -4.56 -6.63
CA THR A 154 9.37 -5.27 -5.36
C THR A 154 9.34 -4.31 -4.17
N THR A 155 10.08 -3.21 -4.23
CA THR A 155 10.12 -2.23 -3.13
C THR A 155 8.74 -1.63 -2.86
N VAL A 156 7.98 -1.32 -3.91
CA VAL A 156 6.64 -0.73 -3.78
C VAL A 156 5.63 -1.74 -3.25
N VAL A 157 5.69 -3.01 -3.67
CA VAL A 157 4.76 -4.02 -3.15
C VAL A 157 5.07 -4.35 -1.68
N ASN A 158 6.36 -4.37 -1.30
CA ASN A 158 6.77 -4.52 0.09
C ASN A 158 6.28 -3.36 0.95
N LEU A 159 6.31 -2.12 0.43
CA LEU A 159 5.73 -0.97 1.13
C LEU A 159 4.23 -1.16 1.40
N LEU A 160 3.48 -1.68 0.43
CA LEU A 160 2.06 -1.99 0.63
C LEU A 160 1.84 -3.04 1.72
N CYS A 161 2.74 -4.02 1.83
CA CYS A 161 2.68 -5.04 2.86
C CYS A 161 3.04 -4.53 4.24
N GLU A 162 4.09 -3.70 4.36
CA GLU A 162 4.42 -3.00 5.60
C GLU A 162 3.19 -2.22 6.10
N SER A 163 2.50 -1.47 5.22
CA SER A 163 1.27 -0.76 5.59
C SER A 163 0.12 -1.70 5.98
N LEU A 164 0.03 -2.89 5.39
CA LEU A 164 -0.99 -3.88 5.77
C LEU A 164 -0.70 -4.45 7.15
N GLU A 165 0.56 -4.81 7.42
CA GLU A 165 1.01 -5.32 8.72
C GLU A 165 0.70 -4.33 9.84
N GLU A 166 1.04 -3.04 9.66
CA GLU A 166 0.74 -1.99 10.64
C GLU A 166 -0.75 -1.88 10.94
N LEU A 167 -1.62 -1.91 9.91
CA LEU A 167 -3.07 -1.89 10.09
C LEU A 167 -3.59 -3.09 10.89
N PHE A 168 -2.94 -4.25 10.79
CA PHE A 168 -3.32 -5.45 11.54
C PHE A 168 -2.77 -5.46 12.96
N GLU A 169 -1.54 -4.98 13.18
CA GLU A 169 -1.01 -4.83 14.54
C GLU A 169 -1.90 -3.89 15.37
N GLU A 170 -2.39 -2.79 14.77
CA GLU A 170 -3.35 -1.90 15.41
C GLU A 170 -4.70 -2.58 15.69
N ALA A 171 -5.19 -3.43 14.78
CA ALA A 171 -6.45 -4.15 14.93
C ALA A 171 -6.42 -5.29 15.99
N ASP A 172 -5.28 -5.98 16.10
CA ASP A 172 -5.06 -7.03 17.12
C ASP A 172 -4.95 -6.43 18.53
N ASP A 173 -4.34 -5.24 18.67
CA ASP A 173 -4.27 -4.53 19.96
C ASP A 173 -5.65 -3.99 20.41
N ASP A 174 -6.52 -3.61 19.45
CA ASP A 174 -7.86 -3.08 19.76
C ASP A 174 -9.00 -4.13 19.86
N SER A 175 -8.75 -5.45 19.67
CA SER A 175 -9.88 -6.41 19.61
C SER A 175 -9.74 -7.85 20.14
N VAL A 176 -8.74 -8.25 20.95
CA VAL A 176 -8.70 -9.67 21.42
C VAL A 176 -8.78 -9.92 22.94
N LEU A 177 -8.56 -8.94 23.83
CA LEU A 177 -8.56 -9.20 25.29
C LEU A 177 -9.89 -8.99 26.05
N ASN A 178 -10.95 -8.45 25.43
CA ASN A 178 -12.23 -8.20 26.13
C ASN A 178 -13.41 -9.09 25.70
N ALA A 179 -13.19 -10.09 24.84
CA ALA A 179 -14.24 -11.03 24.42
C ALA A 179 -14.20 -12.40 25.11
N LEU A 180 -13.28 -12.60 26.07
CA LEU A 180 -13.14 -13.86 26.82
C LEU A 180 -13.28 -13.70 28.35
N ASP A 181 -13.94 -12.63 28.83
CA ASP A 181 -14.46 -12.66 30.20
C ASP A 181 -15.76 -13.47 30.17
N GLU A 182 -15.64 -14.70 30.68
CA GLU A 182 -16.67 -15.73 30.75
C GLU A 182 -18.00 -15.16 31.27
N PRO A 183 -19.16 -15.51 30.69
CA PRO A 183 -20.40 -15.33 31.44
C PRO A 183 -20.34 -16.26 32.65
N GLU A 184 -20.17 -15.68 33.84
CA GLU A 184 -20.52 -16.32 35.12
C GLU A 184 -21.95 -16.85 34.95
N LEU A 185 -22.06 -18.17 34.79
CA LEU A 185 -23.32 -18.87 34.90
C LEU A 185 -23.72 -18.87 36.37
N ASP A 186 -24.42 -17.81 36.78
CA ASP A 186 -25.18 -17.81 38.02
C ASP A 186 -26.29 -18.88 37.97
N GLU A 187 -26.43 -19.57 39.10
CA GLU A 187 -27.05 -20.87 39.42
C GLU A 187 -28.46 -21.18 38.86
#